data_AF-A0A6J4M6Z4-F1
#
_entry.id   AF-A0A6J4M6Z4-F1
#
_cell.length_a   1.000
_cell.length_b   1.000
_cell.length_c   1.000
_cell.angle_alpha   90.00
_cell.angle_beta   90.00
_cell.angle_gamma   90.00
#
_symmetry.space_group_name_H-M   'P 1'
#
loop_
_entity.id
_entity.type
_entity.pdbx_description
1 polymer ?
#
loop_
_entity_poly.entity_id
_entity_poly.type
_entity_poly.pdbx_seq_one_letter_code
_entity_poly.pdbx_strand_id
1 'polypeptide(L)'
;MVQPTRDHLLTISELAERTGVAPATLRSWESRYGFPQPSRLAGGHRRYGEPDVEAVLEVLRQRDSGFALEAAVRRAKASSLRSRSVHAELRRQHPELVPQLVSKTSLVAMSHAIEDECCVRAEEPLLFGGFQRERFLRESYARWVELARTARAAVVFTDLPNPPPLRRGLPIEVPLPAGAALNREWIVVCDAPDLPACMAAIERPGQEDVYDSRRRFEVVWSVDPRAVRYASRVAAALADDYRPGWRPTEPVGLDGEPPSASADVRRASDLLNRMMGYLDALH
;
A
#
# COMPACT_ATOMS: atom_id res chain seq x y z
N MET A 1 -15.34 -2.90 -18.75
CA MET A 1 -15.68 -1.54 -18.27
C MET A 1 -16.54 -1.73 -17.02
N VAL A 2 -15.91 -1.80 -15.84
CA VAL A 2 -16.62 -2.08 -14.58
C VAL A 2 -17.24 -0.78 -14.09
N GLN A 3 -18.57 -0.72 -14.03
CA GLN A 3 -19.29 0.41 -13.45
C GLN A 3 -19.14 0.34 -11.91
N PRO A 4 -18.75 1.42 -11.23
CA PRO A 4 -18.73 1.45 -9.77
C PRO A 4 -20.16 1.23 -9.23
N THR A 5 -20.28 0.39 -8.21
CA THR A 5 -21.53 0.06 -7.51
C THR A 5 -22.25 1.33 -7.05
N ARG A 6 -23.53 1.46 -7.39
CA ARG A 6 -24.35 2.69 -7.25
C ARG A 6 -24.57 3.17 -5.81
N ASP A 7 -24.18 2.41 -4.80
CA ASP A 7 -24.63 2.61 -3.41
C ASP A 7 -23.81 3.60 -2.56
N HIS A 8 -22.70 4.16 -3.09
CA HIS A 8 -21.83 5.10 -2.35
C HIS A 8 -21.42 6.35 -3.16
N LEU A 9 -22.17 6.68 -4.21
CA LEU A 9 -21.85 7.80 -5.10
C LEU A 9 -22.54 9.10 -4.65
N LEU A 10 -21.73 10.10 -4.32
CA LEU A 10 -22.14 11.41 -3.83
C LEU A 10 -22.62 12.33 -4.96
N THR A 11 -23.63 13.13 -4.66
CA THR A 11 -24.00 14.34 -5.40
C THR A 11 -22.97 15.46 -5.15
N ILE A 12 -23.02 16.51 -5.96
CA ILE A 12 -22.16 17.69 -5.74
C ILE A 12 -22.45 18.39 -4.40
N SER A 13 -23.69 18.30 -3.91
CA SER A 13 -24.07 18.89 -2.63
C SER A 13 -23.45 18.13 -1.47
N GLU A 14 -23.49 16.79 -1.51
CA GLU A 14 -22.85 15.94 -0.48
C GLU A 14 -21.33 16.07 -0.53
N LEU A 15 -20.72 16.15 -1.72
CA LEU A 15 -19.29 16.45 -1.85
C LEU A 15 -18.93 17.80 -1.23
N ALA A 16 -19.75 18.83 -1.46
CA ALA A 16 -19.55 20.16 -0.90
C ALA A 16 -19.66 20.17 0.64
N GLU A 17 -20.65 19.45 1.17
CA GLU A 17 -20.84 19.30 2.61
C GLU A 17 -19.63 18.63 3.27
N ARG A 18 -19.12 17.55 2.66
CA ARG A 18 -17.99 16.80 3.20
C ARG A 18 -16.64 17.51 3.09
N THR A 19 -16.48 18.36 2.09
CA THR A 19 -15.19 19.05 1.84
C THR A 19 -15.18 20.49 2.32
N GLY A 20 -16.34 21.06 2.69
CA GLY A 20 -16.50 22.48 2.97
C GLY A 20 -16.35 23.40 1.75
N VAL A 21 -16.22 22.86 0.53
CA VAL A 21 -16.06 23.64 -0.69
C VAL A 21 -17.41 23.85 -1.37
N ALA A 22 -17.78 25.11 -1.60
CA ALA A 22 -19.06 25.43 -2.23
C ALA A 22 -19.25 24.73 -3.60
N PRO A 23 -20.47 24.25 -3.93
CA PRO A 23 -20.73 23.56 -5.21
C PRO A 23 -20.37 24.37 -6.46
N ALA A 24 -20.46 25.70 -6.39
CA ALA A 24 -20.07 26.58 -7.49
C ALA A 24 -18.54 26.57 -7.71
N THR A 25 -17.76 26.54 -6.63
CA THR A 25 -16.29 26.47 -6.67
C THR A 25 -15.84 25.11 -7.23
N LEU A 26 -16.45 24.01 -6.79
CA LEU A 26 -16.18 22.67 -7.34
C LEU A 26 -16.46 22.60 -8.84
N ARG A 27 -17.58 23.17 -9.32
CA ARG A 27 -17.88 23.27 -10.77
C ARG A 27 -16.88 24.14 -11.52
N SER A 28 -16.42 25.23 -10.92
CA SER A 28 -15.40 26.10 -11.52
C SER A 28 -14.08 25.35 -11.67
N TRP A 29 -13.67 24.59 -10.66
CA TRP A 29 -12.47 23.75 -10.74
C TRP A 29 -12.63 22.66 -11.80
N GLU A 30 -13.81 22.04 -11.90
CA GLU A 30 -14.09 21.01 -12.90
C GLU A 30 -13.93 21.58 -14.32
N SER A 31 -14.51 22.76 -14.57
CA SER A 31 -14.44 23.41 -15.87
C SER A 31 -13.04 23.92 -16.23
N ARG A 32 -12.29 24.46 -15.27
CA ARG A 32 -11.00 25.11 -15.53
C ARG A 32 -9.83 24.14 -15.53
N TYR A 33 -9.87 23.14 -14.64
CA TYR A 33 -8.75 22.24 -14.42
C TYR A 33 -9.11 20.78 -14.67
N GLY A 34 -10.37 20.45 -14.99
CA GLY A 34 -10.84 19.07 -15.12
C GLY A 34 -10.78 18.31 -13.79
N PHE A 35 -11.11 18.98 -12.68
CA PHE A 35 -11.02 18.45 -11.31
C PHE A 35 -12.14 19.00 -10.41
N PRO A 36 -12.82 18.19 -9.58
CA PRO A 36 -12.76 16.73 -9.49
C PRO A 36 -13.27 16.02 -10.76
N GLN A 37 -13.14 14.69 -10.85
CA GLN A 37 -13.48 13.92 -12.06
C GLN A 37 -14.73 13.06 -11.84
N PRO A 38 -15.94 13.64 -11.94
CA PRO A 38 -17.17 12.91 -11.67
C PRO A 38 -17.42 11.79 -12.68
N SER A 39 -17.94 10.67 -12.18
CA SER A 39 -18.63 9.68 -13.01
C SER A 39 -19.96 10.27 -13.51
N ARG A 40 -20.28 10.08 -14.79
CA ARG A 40 -21.57 10.48 -15.37
C ARG A 40 -22.49 9.27 -15.46
N LEU A 41 -23.65 9.34 -14.83
CA LEU A 41 -24.71 8.35 -15.01
C LEU A 41 -25.34 8.48 -16.41
N ALA A 42 -26.10 7.47 -16.84
CA ALA A 42 -26.81 7.46 -18.13
C ALA A 42 -27.73 8.69 -18.33
N GLY A 43 -28.18 9.33 -17.25
CA GLY A 43 -28.94 10.59 -17.28
C GLY A 43 -28.10 11.88 -17.27
N GLY A 44 -26.77 11.82 -17.45
CA GLY A 44 -25.88 12.98 -17.50
C GLY A 44 -25.57 13.64 -16.16
N HIS A 45 -26.15 13.16 -15.05
CA HIS A 45 -25.86 13.67 -13.72
C HIS A 45 -24.47 13.25 -13.24
N ARG A 46 -23.75 14.20 -12.63
CA ARG A 46 -22.45 14.01 -12.00
C ARG A 46 -22.59 13.24 -10.70
N ARG A 47 -21.68 12.31 -10.48
CA ARG A 47 -21.54 11.53 -9.26
C ARG A 47 -20.08 11.43 -8.88
N TYR A 48 -19.80 11.58 -7.60
CA TYR A 48 -18.46 11.63 -7.03
C TYR A 48 -18.27 10.46 -6.07
N GLY A 49 -17.05 9.92 -6.02
CA GLY A 49 -16.71 8.87 -5.06
C GLY A 49 -15.93 9.41 -3.87
N GLU A 50 -15.64 8.54 -2.91
CA GLU A 50 -14.70 8.82 -1.81
C GLU A 50 -13.35 9.40 -2.29
N PRO A 51 -12.74 8.89 -3.39
CA PRO A 51 -11.48 9.45 -3.87
C PRO A 51 -11.58 10.91 -4.35
N ASP A 52 -12.77 11.37 -4.77
CA ASP A 52 -12.97 12.78 -5.13
C ASP A 52 -12.98 13.67 -3.88
N VAL A 53 -13.51 13.18 -2.76
CA VAL A 53 -13.53 13.90 -1.47
C VAL A 53 -12.10 14.10 -0.98
N GLU A 54 -11.32 13.03 -0.87
CA GLU A 54 -9.92 13.04 -0.46
C GLU A 54 -9.09 13.97 -1.33
N ALA A 55 -9.27 13.89 -2.65
CA ALA A 55 -8.51 14.73 -3.57
C ALA A 55 -8.83 16.21 -3.39
N VAL A 56 -10.10 16.57 -3.12
CA VAL A 56 -10.48 17.97 -2.85
C VAL A 56 -9.89 18.46 -1.53
N LEU A 57 -9.93 17.65 -0.47
CA LEU A 57 -9.30 17.97 0.81
C LEU A 57 -7.78 18.17 0.69
N GLU A 58 -7.11 17.35 -0.12
CA GLU A 58 -5.69 17.51 -0.41
C GLU A 58 -5.39 18.82 -1.16
N VAL A 59 -6.25 19.24 -2.11
CA VAL A 59 -6.11 20.57 -2.73
C VAL A 59 -6.20 21.67 -1.68
N LEU A 60 -7.15 21.59 -0.73
CA LEU A 60 -7.28 22.59 0.33
C LEU A 60 -6.03 22.66 1.20
N ARG A 61 -5.53 21.52 1.67
CA ARG A 61 -4.32 21.44 2.49
C ARG A 61 -3.09 22.03 1.80
N GLN A 62 -2.94 21.80 0.50
CA GLN A 62 -1.86 22.37 -0.30
C GLN A 62 -2.00 23.90 -0.45
N ARG A 63 -3.23 24.39 -0.59
CA ARG A 63 -3.49 25.85 -0.62
C ARG A 63 -3.18 26.50 0.71
N ASP A 64 -3.54 25.86 1.82
CA ASP A 64 -3.20 26.33 3.17
C ASP A 64 -1.68 26.33 3.40
N SER A 65 -0.96 25.45 2.71
CA SER A 65 0.50 25.40 2.68
C SER A 65 1.15 26.41 1.71
N GLY A 66 0.36 27.30 1.09
CA GLY A 66 0.86 28.39 0.24
C GLY A 66 1.00 28.07 -1.26
N PHE A 67 0.56 26.89 -1.72
CA PHE A 67 0.61 26.57 -3.15
C PHE A 67 -0.51 27.26 -3.93
N ALA A 68 -0.18 27.74 -5.14
CA ALA A 68 -1.18 28.22 -6.10
C ALA A 68 -2.19 27.11 -6.45
N LEU A 69 -3.46 27.46 -6.65
CA LEU A 69 -4.56 26.51 -6.89
C LEU A 69 -4.25 25.52 -8.01
N GLU A 70 -3.72 25.98 -9.14
CA GLU A 70 -3.38 25.10 -10.26
C GLU A 70 -2.28 24.09 -9.90
N ALA A 71 -1.26 24.53 -9.15
CA ALA A 71 -0.21 23.64 -8.64
C ALA A 71 -0.75 22.65 -7.60
N ALA A 72 -1.67 23.08 -6.74
CA ALA A 72 -2.36 22.24 -5.77
C ALA A 72 -3.25 21.20 -6.46
N VAL A 73 -4.05 21.58 -7.47
CA VAL A 73 -4.87 20.67 -8.28
C VAL A 73 -3.99 19.69 -9.05
N ARG A 74 -2.90 20.15 -9.68
CA ARG A 74 -1.95 19.26 -10.37
C ARG A 74 -1.32 18.26 -9.40
N ARG A 75 -0.93 18.70 -8.20
CA ARG A 75 -0.36 17.83 -7.15
C ARG A 75 -1.40 16.87 -6.57
N ALA A 76 -2.64 17.31 -6.37
CA ALA A 76 -3.73 16.45 -5.89
C ALA A 76 -4.14 15.43 -6.95
N LYS A 77 -4.17 15.78 -8.24
CA LYS A 77 -4.28 14.82 -9.33
C LYS A 77 -3.10 13.86 -9.36
N ALA A 78 -1.88 14.36 -9.20
CA ALA A 78 -0.69 13.54 -9.05
C ALA A 78 -0.66 12.72 -7.74
N SER A 79 -1.53 13.02 -6.77
CA SER A 79 -1.71 12.34 -5.48
C SER A 79 -2.84 11.30 -5.53
N SER A 80 -3.92 11.59 -6.24
CA SER A 80 -4.88 10.60 -6.73
C SER A 80 -4.20 9.62 -7.69
N LEU A 81 -3.15 10.07 -8.38
CA LEU A 81 -2.19 9.28 -9.14
C LEU A 81 -0.88 8.97 -8.35
N ARG A 82 -0.76 9.33 -7.06
CA ARG A 82 0.34 8.79 -6.24
C ARG A 82 0.02 7.33 -6.25
N SER A 83 0.93 6.57 -6.82
CA SER A 83 0.65 5.19 -7.17
C SER A 83 0.07 4.51 -5.93
N ARG A 84 -1.14 3.94 -6.06
CA ARG A 84 -1.77 3.13 -5.00
C ARG A 84 -1.00 1.81 -4.84
N SER A 85 0.30 1.95 -4.63
CA SER A 85 1.38 1.04 -4.94
C SER A 85 2.55 1.42 -4.04
N VAL A 86 2.96 0.47 -3.22
CA VAL A 86 4.12 0.65 -2.34
C VAL A 86 5.39 0.62 -3.19
N HIS A 87 5.45 -0.24 -4.22
CA HIS A 87 6.61 -0.35 -5.10
C HIS A 87 6.94 0.97 -5.81
N ALA A 88 5.94 1.59 -6.47
CA ALA A 88 6.19 2.80 -7.24
C ALA A 88 6.45 4.03 -6.35
N GLU A 89 5.99 4.03 -5.10
CA GLU A 89 6.29 5.09 -4.15
C GLU A 89 7.70 4.94 -3.55
N LEU A 90 8.11 3.71 -3.21
CA LEU A 90 9.50 3.40 -2.82
C LEU A 90 10.49 3.82 -3.90
N ARG A 91 10.26 3.43 -5.15
CA ARG A 91 11.12 3.79 -6.28
C ARG A 91 11.23 5.30 -6.53
N ARG A 92 10.24 6.08 -6.10
CA ARG A 92 10.19 7.53 -6.27
C ARG A 92 10.99 8.26 -5.21
N GLN A 93 10.84 7.88 -3.94
CA GLN A 93 11.55 8.54 -2.84
C GLN A 93 12.94 7.98 -2.58
N HIS A 94 13.17 6.72 -2.96
CA HIS A 94 14.44 6.02 -2.75
C HIS A 94 15.03 5.58 -4.10
N PRO A 95 15.47 6.54 -4.95
CA PRO A 95 16.02 6.23 -6.26
C PRO A 95 17.32 5.41 -6.20
N GLU A 96 17.97 5.35 -5.04
CA GLU A 96 19.13 4.49 -4.76
C GLU A 96 18.80 3.00 -4.71
N LEU A 97 17.52 2.63 -4.49
CA LEU A 97 17.10 1.23 -4.50
C LEU A 97 17.01 0.71 -5.94
N VAL A 98 18.04 -0.03 -6.35
CA VAL A 98 18.14 -0.58 -7.70
C VAL A 98 17.19 -1.79 -7.83
N PRO A 99 16.17 -1.73 -8.72
CA PRO A 99 15.26 -2.84 -8.92
C PRO A 99 15.96 -4.05 -9.51
N GLN A 100 15.64 -5.24 -9.00
CA GLN A 100 16.16 -6.51 -9.46
C GLN A 100 15.07 -7.33 -10.13
N LEU A 101 15.39 -8.01 -11.23
CA LEU A 101 14.46 -8.92 -11.88
C LEU A 101 14.67 -10.33 -11.32
N VAL A 102 13.66 -10.87 -10.64
CA VAL A 102 13.74 -12.19 -10.00
C VAL A 102 12.65 -13.13 -10.48
N SER A 103 12.84 -14.43 -10.24
CA SER A 103 11.81 -15.45 -10.45
C SER A 103 10.77 -15.41 -9.34
N LYS A 104 9.59 -16.00 -9.57
CA LYS A 104 8.60 -16.19 -8.49
C LYS A 104 9.18 -16.94 -7.30
N THR A 105 9.97 -17.98 -7.57
CA THR A 105 10.63 -18.81 -6.55
C THR A 105 11.53 -17.97 -5.65
N SER A 106 12.36 -17.11 -6.25
CA SER A 106 13.22 -16.19 -5.51
C SER A 106 12.42 -15.14 -4.73
N LEU A 107 11.33 -14.63 -5.31
CA LEU A 107 10.45 -13.67 -4.64
C LEU A 107 9.83 -14.27 -3.37
N VAL A 108 9.33 -15.51 -3.44
CA VAL A 108 8.76 -16.23 -2.28
C VAL A 108 9.83 -16.48 -1.23
N ALA A 109 11.02 -16.93 -1.62
CA ALA A 109 12.16 -17.11 -0.72
C ALA A 109 12.53 -15.82 0.03
N MET A 110 12.56 -14.69 -0.68
CA MET A 110 12.82 -13.37 -0.11
C MET A 110 11.71 -12.92 0.86
N SER A 111 10.45 -13.15 0.49
CA SER A 111 9.27 -12.89 1.34
C SER A 111 9.36 -13.66 2.66
N HIS A 112 9.57 -14.97 2.57
CA HIS A 112 9.67 -15.84 3.72
C HIS A 112 10.86 -15.49 4.62
N ALA A 113 12.01 -15.12 4.05
CA ALA A 113 13.16 -14.66 4.83
C ALA A 113 12.85 -13.44 5.70
N ILE A 114 12.18 -12.43 5.15
CA ILE A 114 11.78 -11.23 5.90
C ILE A 114 10.78 -11.61 7.00
N GLU A 115 9.75 -12.36 6.62
CA GLU A 115 8.68 -12.78 7.53
C GLU A 115 9.21 -13.63 8.70
N ASP A 116 10.10 -14.60 8.43
CA ASP A 116 10.68 -15.46 9.47
C ASP A 116 11.56 -14.66 10.44
N GLU A 117 12.42 -13.80 9.91
CA GLU A 117 13.31 -13.00 10.74
C GLU A 117 12.50 -12.05 11.63
N CYS A 118 11.42 -11.47 11.07
CA CYS A 118 10.48 -10.65 11.82
C CYS A 118 9.79 -11.44 12.92
N CYS A 119 9.31 -12.66 12.63
CA CYS A 119 8.66 -13.51 13.63
C CYS A 119 9.57 -13.87 14.81
N VAL A 120 10.87 -14.05 14.56
CA VAL A 120 11.83 -14.53 15.57
C VAL A 120 12.39 -13.38 16.42
N ARG A 121 12.62 -12.20 15.82
CA ARG A 121 13.43 -11.17 16.46
C ARG A 121 12.71 -9.85 16.69
N ALA A 122 11.81 -9.44 15.80
CA ALA A 122 11.30 -8.09 15.78
C ALA A 122 10.49 -7.76 17.05
N GLU A 123 10.81 -6.64 17.67
CA GLU A 123 10.10 -6.13 18.84
C GLU A 123 8.86 -5.33 18.41
N GLU A 124 7.67 -5.89 18.67
CA GLU A 124 6.36 -5.30 18.35
C GLU A 124 6.25 -4.70 16.92
N PRO A 125 6.58 -5.47 15.86
CA PRO A 125 6.63 -4.94 14.51
C PRO A 125 5.27 -4.44 14.03
N LEU A 126 5.29 -3.45 13.14
CA LEU A 126 4.18 -3.17 12.26
C LEU A 126 4.39 -3.90 10.92
N LEU A 127 3.46 -4.80 10.60
CA LEU A 127 3.56 -5.68 9.44
C LEU A 127 2.56 -5.33 8.36
N PHE A 128 3.02 -5.30 7.11
CA PHE A 128 2.17 -5.17 5.92
C PHE A 128 2.47 -6.23 4.88
N GLY A 129 1.43 -6.94 4.43
CA GLY A 129 1.51 -8.01 3.43
C GLY A 129 0.61 -7.72 2.23
N GLY A 130 1.13 -7.87 1.01
CA GLY A 130 0.37 -7.70 -0.23
C GLY A 130 0.18 -9.03 -0.94
N PHE A 131 -1.08 -9.47 -1.06
CA PHE A 131 -1.45 -10.70 -1.75
C PHE A 131 -2.28 -10.38 -2.99
N GLN A 132 -1.72 -10.72 -4.14
CA GLN A 132 -2.34 -10.48 -5.45
C GLN A 132 -3.76 -11.08 -5.57
N ARG A 133 -4.01 -12.20 -4.87
CA ARG A 133 -5.28 -12.93 -4.86
C ARG A 133 -5.59 -13.49 -3.48
N GLU A 134 -6.87 -13.59 -3.10
CA GLU A 134 -7.33 -14.11 -1.81
C GLU A 134 -6.77 -15.51 -1.55
N ARG A 135 -6.77 -16.39 -2.55
CA ARG A 135 -6.22 -17.75 -2.41
C ARG A 135 -4.77 -17.77 -1.88
N PHE A 136 -3.95 -16.81 -2.29
CA PHE A 136 -2.55 -16.73 -1.86
C PHE A 136 -2.43 -16.28 -0.40
N LEU A 137 -3.34 -15.39 0.05
CA LEU A 137 -3.47 -15.07 1.47
C LEU A 137 -3.90 -16.31 2.25
N ARG A 138 -4.90 -17.06 1.77
CA ARG A 138 -5.39 -18.26 2.46
C ARG A 138 -4.31 -19.34 2.61
N GLU A 139 -3.51 -19.56 1.58
CA GLU A 139 -2.34 -20.45 1.62
C GLU A 139 -1.31 -20.01 2.68
N SER A 140 -1.14 -18.70 2.89
CA SER A 140 -0.17 -18.12 3.82
C SER A 140 -0.79 -17.75 5.18
N TYR A 141 -2.08 -18.01 5.40
CA TYR A 141 -2.83 -17.39 6.49
C TYR A 141 -2.35 -17.83 7.87
N ALA A 142 -2.07 -19.13 8.05
CA ALA A 142 -1.56 -19.66 9.31
C ALA A 142 -0.25 -18.98 9.74
N ARG A 143 0.63 -18.71 8.79
CA ARG A 143 1.88 -17.98 9.02
C ARG A 143 1.63 -16.53 9.44
N TRP A 144 0.71 -15.85 8.77
CA TRP A 144 0.35 -14.47 9.12
C TRP A 144 -0.39 -14.36 10.45
N VAL A 145 -1.10 -15.41 10.88
CA VAL A 145 -1.66 -15.50 12.24
C VAL A 145 -0.53 -15.57 13.28
N GLU A 146 0.53 -16.35 13.05
CA GLU A 146 1.67 -16.39 13.98
C GLU A 146 2.38 -15.03 14.06
N LEU A 147 2.61 -14.38 12.92
CA LEU A 147 3.16 -13.02 12.87
C LEU A 147 2.29 -12.00 13.62
N ALA A 148 0.96 -12.09 13.49
CA ALA A 148 0.02 -11.18 14.13
C ALA A 148 -0.01 -11.30 15.67
N ARG A 149 0.51 -12.40 16.24
CA ARG A 149 0.53 -12.60 17.71
C ARG A 149 1.56 -11.72 18.40
N THR A 150 2.70 -11.47 17.76
CA THR A 150 3.81 -10.68 18.31
C THR A 150 3.88 -9.28 17.71
N ALA A 151 3.24 -9.05 16.57
CA ALA A 151 3.14 -7.74 15.93
C ALA A 151 2.19 -6.79 16.68
N ARG A 152 2.52 -5.50 16.66
CA ARG A 152 1.58 -4.44 17.06
C ARG A 152 0.34 -4.43 16.18
N ALA A 153 0.55 -4.63 14.88
CA ALA A 153 -0.50 -4.97 13.93
C ALA A 153 0.09 -5.69 12.72
N ALA A 154 -0.66 -6.66 12.19
CA ALA A 154 -0.37 -7.29 10.91
C ALA A 154 -1.51 -7.00 9.94
N VAL A 155 -1.21 -6.27 8.88
CA VAL A 155 -2.19 -5.81 7.88
C VAL A 155 -1.92 -6.53 6.58
N VAL A 156 -2.95 -7.10 5.96
CA VAL A 156 -2.83 -7.82 4.69
C VAL A 156 -3.79 -7.23 3.66
N PHE A 157 -3.29 -6.90 2.47
CA PHE A 157 -4.09 -6.42 1.35
C PHE A 157 -4.38 -7.58 0.42
N THR A 158 -5.65 -7.81 0.07
CA THR A 158 -6.01 -8.81 -0.93
C THR A 158 -7.36 -8.56 -1.60
N ASP A 159 -7.61 -9.20 -2.75
CA ASP A 159 -8.83 -9.04 -3.57
C ASP A 159 -10.06 -9.76 -2.98
N LEU A 160 -10.35 -9.50 -1.71
CA LEU A 160 -11.47 -10.09 -1.00
C LEU A 160 -12.74 -9.20 -1.12
N PRO A 161 -13.92 -9.79 -1.36
CA PRO A 161 -15.16 -9.01 -1.50
C PRO A 161 -15.71 -8.52 -0.16
N ASN A 162 -15.54 -9.29 0.93
CA ASN A 162 -16.07 -8.97 2.26
C ASN A 162 -15.04 -9.26 3.35
N PRO A 163 -14.50 -8.24 4.05
CA PRO A 163 -13.51 -8.48 5.10
C PRO A 163 -14.16 -9.03 6.38
N PRO A 164 -13.50 -9.97 7.08
CA PRO A 164 -13.95 -10.40 8.40
C PRO A 164 -13.85 -9.23 9.41
N PRO A 165 -14.64 -9.23 10.51
CA PRO A 165 -14.51 -8.25 11.57
C PRO A 165 -13.09 -8.20 12.15
N LEU A 166 -12.67 -7.01 12.60
CA LEU A 166 -11.37 -6.82 13.24
C LEU A 166 -11.29 -7.63 14.54
N ARG A 167 -10.19 -8.36 14.73
CA ARG A 167 -9.92 -9.16 15.93
C ARG A 167 -8.46 -9.02 16.32
N ARG A 168 -8.20 -8.83 17.62
CA ARG A 168 -6.84 -8.74 18.15
C ARG A 168 -6.10 -10.07 17.95
N GLY A 169 -4.83 -10.00 17.58
CA GLY A 169 -3.98 -11.18 17.34
C GLY A 169 -4.29 -11.94 16.05
N LEU A 170 -5.12 -11.38 15.16
CA LEU A 170 -5.34 -11.90 13.81
C LEU A 170 -4.93 -10.86 12.77
N PRO A 171 -4.59 -11.29 11.53
CA PRO A 171 -4.34 -10.37 10.44
C PRO A 171 -5.55 -9.47 10.13
N ILE A 172 -5.27 -8.19 9.93
CA ILE A 172 -6.22 -7.17 9.51
C ILE A 172 -6.32 -7.24 7.98
N GLU A 173 -7.38 -7.89 7.50
CA GLU A 173 -7.60 -8.10 6.06
C GLU A 173 -8.21 -6.85 5.39
N VAL A 174 -7.40 -6.09 4.66
CA VAL A 174 -7.82 -4.90 3.91
C VAL A 174 -8.35 -5.33 2.52
N PRO A 175 -9.62 -5.07 2.20
CA PRO A 175 -10.20 -5.46 0.92
C PRO A 175 -9.70 -4.58 -0.22
N LEU A 176 -9.30 -5.21 -1.32
CA LEU A 176 -8.92 -4.52 -2.54
C LEU A 176 -9.99 -4.71 -3.63
N PRO A 177 -10.43 -3.63 -4.30
CA PRO A 177 -11.26 -3.75 -5.49
C PRO A 177 -10.45 -4.42 -6.61
N ALA A 178 -11.13 -5.12 -7.54
CA ALA A 178 -10.47 -5.89 -8.61
C ALA A 178 -9.44 -5.10 -9.45
N GLY A 179 -9.64 -3.78 -9.60
CA GLY A 179 -8.74 -2.89 -10.35
C GLY A 179 -7.63 -2.22 -9.53
N ALA A 180 -7.47 -2.54 -8.24
CA ALA A 180 -6.43 -1.92 -7.41
C ALA A 180 -5.03 -2.27 -7.93
N ALA A 181 -4.12 -1.29 -7.95
CA ALA A 181 -2.73 -1.53 -8.33
C ALA A 181 -2.05 -2.56 -7.41
N LEU A 182 -2.41 -2.57 -6.13
CA LEU A 182 -1.97 -3.57 -5.15
C LEU A 182 -2.28 -5.02 -5.55
N ASN A 183 -3.30 -5.30 -6.39
CA ASN A 183 -3.55 -6.67 -6.88
C ASN A 183 -2.45 -7.18 -7.82
N ARG A 184 -1.53 -6.31 -8.25
CA ARG A 184 -0.38 -6.65 -9.09
C ARG A 184 0.95 -6.57 -8.33
N GLU A 185 0.88 -6.32 -7.03
CA GLU A 185 2.04 -6.16 -6.15
C GLU A 185 2.17 -7.31 -5.18
N TRP A 186 3.43 -7.62 -4.89
CA TRP A 186 3.82 -8.41 -3.72
C TRP A 186 4.47 -7.45 -2.74
N ILE A 187 4.00 -7.42 -1.50
CA ILE A 187 4.52 -6.51 -0.48
C ILE A 187 4.79 -7.30 0.79
N VAL A 188 5.96 -7.09 1.38
CA VAL A 188 6.25 -7.44 2.77
C VAL A 188 6.97 -6.26 3.40
N VAL A 189 6.41 -5.69 4.45
CA VAL A 189 7.07 -4.65 5.25
C VAL A 189 7.03 -5.10 6.70
N CYS A 190 8.20 -5.20 7.33
CA CYS A 190 8.38 -5.33 8.77
C CYS A 190 9.06 -4.04 9.26
N ASP A 191 8.28 -3.13 9.83
CA ASP A 191 8.75 -1.88 10.44
C ASP A 191 8.89 -2.10 11.94
N ALA A 192 10.12 -2.37 12.36
CA ALA A 192 10.52 -2.51 13.75
C ALA A 192 11.85 -1.79 13.99
N PRO A 193 12.09 -1.21 15.18
CA PRO A 193 13.35 -0.51 15.48
C PRO A 193 14.59 -1.42 15.38
N ASP A 194 14.43 -2.68 15.75
CA ASP A 194 15.47 -3.68 15.89
C ASP A 194 15.66 -4.52 14.61
N LEU A 195 14.61 -4.66 13.79
CA LEU A 195 14.63 -5.40 12.53
C LEU A 195 13.78 -4.75 11.41
N PRO A 196 14.20 -3.60 10.86
CA PRO A 196 13.53 -3.02 9.71
C PRO A 196 13.88 -3.78 8.43
N ALA A 197 12.87 -4.28 7.72
CA ALA A 197 13.03 -4.87 6.40
C ALA A 197 11.77 -4.66 5.56
N CYS A 198 11.94 -4.28 4.29
CA CYS A 198 10.83 -4.19 3.35
C CYS A 198 11.22 -4.77 1.99
N MET A 199 10.21 -5.32 1.32
CA MET A 199 10.26 -5.76 -0.06
C MET A 199 8.95 -5.37 -0.74
N ALA A 200 9.05 -4.78 -1.92
CA ALA A 200 7.91 -4.56 -2.80
C ALA A 200 8.28 -5.05 -4.20
N ALA A 201 7.36 -5.73 -4.85
CA ALA A 201 7.57 -6.26 -6.18
C ALA A 201 6.35 -6.06 -7.06
N ILE A 202 6.58 -5.86 -8.35
CA ILE A 202 5.54 -5.83 -9.37
C ILE A 202 5.78 -6.93 -10.39
N GLU A 203 4.69 -7.54 -10.83
CA GLU A 203 4.74 -8.39 -12.01
C GLU A 203 4.78 -7.54 -13.29
N ARG A 204 5.75 -7.82 -14.18
CA ARG A 204 5.81 -7.09 -15.46
C ARG A 204 4.56 -7.38 -16.30
N PRO A 205 3.99 -6.35 -16.98
CA PRO A 205 2.89 -6.54 -17.92
C PRO A 205 3.21 -7.59 -19.01
N GLY A 206 2.17 -8.23 -19.56
CA GLY A 206 2.31 -9.16 -20.70
C GLY A 206 2.76 -10.57 -20.32
N GLN A 207 2.61 -10.96 -19.05
CA GLN A 207 2.94 -12.31 -18.56
C GLN A 207 1.71 -13.19 -18.28
N GLU A 208 0.54 -12.81 -18.80
CA GLU A 208 -0.74 -13.51 -18.59
C GLU A 208 -0.71 -14.96 -19.09
N ASP A 209 0.00 -15.23 -20.19
CA ASP A 209 0.16 -16.56 -20.79
C ASP A 209 1.51 -17.24 -20.42
N VAL A 210 2.26 -16.66 -19.48
CA VAL A 210 3.55 -17.22 -19.07
C VAL A 210 3.34 -18.22 -17.93
N TYR A 211 3.84 -19.44 -18.11
CA TYR A 211 3.88 -20.45 -17.06
C TYR A 211 4.43 -19.87 -15.75
N ASP A 212 3.80 -20.19 -14.62
CA ASP A 212 4.10 -19.55 -13.34
C ASP A 212 5.59 -19.62 -12.94
N SER A 213 6.28 -20.72 -13.28
CA SER A 213 7.73 -20.91 -13.07
C SER A 213 8.63 -19.97 -13.89
N ARG A 214 8.10 -19.40 -14.98
CA ARG A 214 8.82 -18.48 -15.88
C ARG A 214 8.43 -17.02 -15.66
N ARG A 215 7.48 -16.73 -14.77
CA ARG A 215 7.11 -15.35 -14.44
C ARG A 215 8.29 -14.61 -13.78
N ARG A 216 8.41 -13.33 -14.12
CA ARG A 216 9.46 -12.43 -13.67
C ARG A 216 8.87 -11.22 -12.97
N PHE A 217 9.47 -10.88 -11.84
CA PHE A 217 9.05 -9.80 -10.96
C PHE A 217 10.17 -8.78 -10.84
N GLU A 218 9.84 -7.51 -11.01
CA GLU A 218 10.74 -6.41 -10.64
C GLU A 218 10.57 -6.16 -9.14
N VAL A 219 11.66 -6.26 -8.39
CA VAL A 219 11.68 -6.20 -6.93
C VAL A 219 12.60 -5.10 -6.47
N VAL A 220 12.12 -4.31 -5.51
CA VAL A 220 12.97 -3.49 -4.64
C VAL A 220 12.85 -3.99 -3.22
N TRP A 221 13.97 -4.01 -2.50
CA TRP A 221 14.01 -4.36 -1.09
C TRP A 221 15.04 -3.51 -0.38
N SER A 222 14.87 -3.36 0.93
CA SER A 222 15.77 -2.57 1.77
C SER A 222 15.68 -3.02 3.22
N VAL A 223 16.78 -2.84 3.96
CA VAL A 223 16.81 -2.88 5.42
C VAL A 223 17.12 -1.51 6.03
N ASP A 224 17.22 -0.46 5.20
CA ASP A 224 17.39 0.91 5.67
C ASP A 224 16.11 1.33 6.42
N PRO A 225 16.22 1.67 7.72
CA PRO A 225 15.09 2.06 8.54
C PRO A 225 14.26 3.20 7.94
N ARG A 226 14.88 4.13 7.20
CA ARG A 226 14.16 5.24 6.53
C ARG A 226 13.30 4.76 5.39
N ALA A 227 13.83 3.87 4.53
CA ALA A 227 13.08 3.30 3.42
C ALA A 227 11.95 2.39 3.92
N VAL A 228 12.21 1.60 4.96
CA VAL A 228 11.22 0.72 5.59
C VAL A 228 10.10 1.54 6.23
N ARG A 229 10.43 2.57 7.02
CA ARG A 229 9.44 3.49 7.61
C ARG A 229 8.62 4.19 6.55
N TYR A 230 9.24 4.55 5.42
CA TYR A 230 8.52 5.14 4.30
C TYR A 230 7.52 4.16 3.67
N ALA A 231 7.95 2.95 3.34
CA ALA A 231 7.07 1.88 2.83
C ALA A 231 5.89 1.61 3.77
N SER A 232 6.18 1.55 5.07
CA SER A 232 5.23 1.34 6.15
C SER A 232 4.18 2.47 6.22
N ARG A 233 4.60 3.74 6.13
CA ARG A 233 3.69 4.89 6.05
C ARG A 233 2.80 4.86 4.81
N VAL A 234 3.35 4.48 3.65
CA VAL A 234 2.58 4.35 2.40
C VAL A 234 1.55 3.23 2.52
N ALA A 235 1.95 2.05 3.01
CA ALA A 235 1.04 0.94 3.23
C ALA A 235 -0.06 1.29 4.24
N ALA A 236 0.28 1.94 5.35
CA ALA A 236 -0.69 2.40 6.35
C ALA A 236 -1.72 3.38 5.76
N ALA A 237 -1.28 4.32 4.92
CA ALA A 237 -2.18 5.24 4.24
C ALA A 237 -3.12 4.50 3.27
N LEU A 238 -2.62 3.53 2.50
CA LEU A 238 -3.46 2.69 1.64
C LEU A 238 -4.46 1.86 2.46
N ALA A 239 -4.07 1.38 3.64
CA ALA A 239 -4.99 0.68 4.53
C ALA A 239 -6.07 1.62 5.09
N ASP A 240 -5.73 2.89 5.40
CA ASP A 240 -6.71 3.89 5.80
C ASP A 240 -7.76 4.12 4.70
N ASP A 241 -7.32 4.22 3.44
CA ASP A 241 -8.20 4.44 2.27
C ASP A 241 -9.12 3.23 2.00
N TYR A 242 -8.58 2.00 2.07
CA TYR A 242 -9.32 0.78 1.70
C TYR A 242 -10.10 0.15 2.86
N ARG A 243 -9.71 0.42 4.11
CA ARG A 243 -10.39 -0.09 5.32
C ARG A 243 -10.36 0.94 6.45
N PRO A 244 -11.15 2.03 6.37
CA PRO A 244 -11.21 3.03 7.43
C PRO A 244 -11.44 2.39 8.82
N GLY A 245 -10.70 2.86 9.82
CA GLY A 245 -10.80 2.36 11.19
C GLY A 245 -10.05 1.05 11.48
N TRP A 246 -9.15 0.62 10.59
CA TRP A 246 -8.32 -0.58 10.80
C TRP A 246 -7.29 -0.41 11.92
N ARG A 247 -6.85 0.83 12.19
CA ARG A 247 -5.74 1.11 13.11
C ARG A 247 -6.06 0.60 14.53
N PRO A 248 -5.08 -0.01 15.22
CA PRO A 248 -5.20 -0.32 16.64
C PRO A 248 -5.55 0.92 17.47
N THR A 249 -6.16 0.70 18.64
CA THR A 249 -6.48 1.77 19.60
C THR A 249 -5.23 2.44 20.17
N GLU A 250 -4.12 1.69 20.23
CA GLU A 250 -2.80 2.21 20.62
C GLU A 250 -2.08 2.86 19.43
N PRO A 251 -1.31 3.94 19.63
CA PRO A 251 -0.59 4.61 18.55
C PRO A 251 0.36 3.66 17.82
N VAL A 252 0.23 3.63 16.49
CA VAL A 252 1.01 2.74 15.61
C VAL A 252 2.49 3.17 15.50
N GLY A 253 2.87 4.33 16.05
CA GLY A 253 4.28 4.75 16.17
C GLY A 253 4.94 5.20 14.87
N LEU A 254 4.15 5.47 13.83
CA LEU A 254 4.64 5.88 12.50
C LEU A 254 5.21 7.31 12.46
N ASP A 255 4.92 8.13 13.47
CA ASP A 255 5.29 9.55 13.51
C ASP A 255 6.76 9.78 13.91
N GLY A 256 7.39 8.81 14.57
CA GLY A 256 8.81 8.87 14.96
C GLY A 256 9.77 8.68 13.77
N GLU A 257 10.92 9.36 13.83
CA GLU A 257 12.05 9.12 12.92
C GLU A 257 12.80 7.84 13.33
N PRO A 258 13.18 6.98 12.38
CA PRO A 258 13.83 5.72 12.69
C PRO A 258 15.32 5.90 13.05
N PRO A 259 15.93 4.97 13.80
CA PRO A 259 17.35 5.04 14.21
C PRO A 259 18.32 4.97 13.01
N SER A 260 19.57 5.42 13.22
CA SER A 260 20.60 5.54 12.16
C SER A 260 21.21 4.21 11.71
N ALA A 261 21.75 4.17 10.48
CA ALA A 261 22.04 2.97 9.72
C ALA A 261 23.18 2.02 10.18
N SER A 262 23.92 2.33 11.26
CA SER A 262 25.10 1.52 11.64
C SER A 262 24.78 0.13 12.19
N ALA A 263 23.52 -0.13 12.57
CA ALA A 263 23.03 -1.46 12.95
C ALA A 263 22.66 -2.34 11.72
N ASP A 264 22.62 -1.77 10.51
CA ASP A 264 21.98 -2.39 9.34
C ASP A 264 22.85 -3.38 8.59
N VAL A 265 24.18 -3.29 8.70
CA VAL A 265 25.09 -4.22 7.99
C VAL A 265 24.92 -5.65 8.49
N ARG A 266 24.81 -5.86 9.82
CA ARG A 266 24.56 -7.20 10.38
C ARG A 266 23.16 -7.72 10.01
N ARG A 267 22.15 -6.84 10.03
CA ARG A 267 20.76 -7.18 9.64
C ARG A 267 20.66 -7.59 8.18
N ALA A 268 21.33 -6.85 7.30
CA ALA A 268 21.43 -7.18 5.88
C ALA A 268 22.10 -8.54 5.67
N SER A 269 23.18 -8.84 6.39
CA SER A 269 23.86 -10.13 6.31
C SER A 269 22.99 -11.30 6.76
N ASP A 270 22.28 -11.17 7.88
CA ASP A 270 21.37 -12.22 8.37
C ASP A 270 20.22 -12.48 7.39
N LEU A 271 19.62 -11.42 6.85
CA LEU A 271 18.55 -11.51 5.86
C LEU A 271 19.03 -12.14 4.55
N LEU A 272 20.22 -11.75 4.07
CA LEU A 272 20.84 -12.35 2.88
C LEU A 272 21.14 -13.84 3.10
N ASN A 273 21.65 -14.23 4.27
CA ASN A 273 21.92 -15.63 4.60
C ASN A 273 20.64 -16.48 4.59
N ARG A 274 19.54 -15.96 5.15
CA ARG A 274 18.20 -16.59 5.08
C ARG A 274 17.72 -16.73 3.64
N MET A 275 17.83 -15.66 2.84
CA MET A 275 17.44 -15.67 1.42
C MET A 275 18.21 -16.74 0.63
N MET A 276 19.53 -16.85 0.84
CA MET A 276 20.36 -17.90 0.25
C MET A 276 19.91 -19.29 0.69
N GLY A 277 19.64 -19.49 1.99
CA GLY A 277 19.17 -20.79 2.51
C GLY A 277 17.87 -21.28 1.87
N TYR A 278 16.91 -20.39 1.62
CA TYR A 278 15.70 -20.78 0.88
C TYR A 278 15.98 -21.11 -0.58
N LEU A 279 16.84 -20.35 -1.26
CA LEU A 279 17.21 -20.59 -2.65
C LEU A 279 17.95 -21.93 -2.82
N ASP A 280 18.75 -22.34 -1.83
CA ASP A 280 19.43 -23.63 -1.81
C ASP A 280 18.46 -24.78 -1.54
N ALA A 281 17.46 -24.60 -0.66
CA ALA A 281 16.44 -25.62 -0.37
C ALA A 281 15.48 -25.91 -1.54
N LEU A 282 15.60 -25.17 -2.64
CA LEU A 282 14.80 -25.31 -3.86
C LEU A 282 15.52 -26.08 -4.98
N HIS A 283 16.77 -26.50 -4.75
CA HIS A 283 17.58 -27.35 -5.62
C HIS A 283 17.76 -28.76 -5.01
#